data_AF-A0A8B8NIV7-F1
#
_entry.id   AF-A0A8B8NIV7-F1
#
_cell.length_a   1.000
_cell.length_b   1.000
_cell.length_c   1.000
_cell.angle_alpha   90.00
_cell.angle_beta   90.00
_cell.angle_gamma   90.00
#
_symmetry.space_group_name_H-M   'P 1'
#
loop_
_entity.id
_entity.type
_entity.pdbx_description
1 polymer ?
#
loop_
_entity_poly.entity_id
_entity_poly.type
_entity_poly.pdbx_seq_one_letter_code
_entity_poly.pdbx_strand_id
1 'polypeptide(L)'
;MEGPSSGKEDGASKMLGDAAVSEMPVNRHGNMRVASSDPDLSQIMKEIKSSKSPAAINYGASWCHVCSQILPAFCQLSNSFQKLSFVYADIDECPETTQHIRYTPTFHFYRDGERVDEMFGAGEERLHDRLWLHS
;
A
#
# COMPACT_ATOMS: atom_id res chain seq x y z
N MET A 1 19.63 33.17 6.20
CA MET A 1 18.46 32.41 6.70
C MET A 1 17.62 32.09 5.49
N GLU A 2 17.99 31.03 4.76
CA GLU A 2 17.21 30.53 3.63
C GLU A 2 17.05 29.02 3.89
N GLY A 3 15.81 28.57 4.06
CA GLY A 3 15.50 27.21 4.48
C GLY A 3 15.72 26.19 3.36
N PRO A 4 15.89 24.90 3.68
CA PRO A 4 15.84 23.87 2.67
C PRO A 4 14.39 23.55 2.32
N SER A 5 14.01 23.85 1.08
CA SER A 5 12.85 23.26 0.40
C SER A 5 13.13 21.76 0.24
N SER A 6 12.51 20.94 1.09
CA SER A 6 12.52 19.48 0.94
C SER A 6 11.41 19.11 -0.03
N GLY A 7 11.75 19.00 -1.32
CA GLY A 7 10.91 18.32 -2.30
C GLY A 7 10.79 16.86 -1.89
N LYS A 8 9.61 16.46 -1.41
CA LYS A 8 9.23 15.05 -1.32
C LYS A 8 8.97 14.59 -2.75
N GLU A 9 9.95 13.92 -3.33
CA GLU A 9 9.77 13.24 -4.61
C GLU A 9 8.75 12.12 -4.42
N ASP A 10 7.70 12.14 -5.23
CA ASP A 10 6.59 11.19 -5.19
C ASP A 10 7.08 9.78 -5.60
N GLY A 11 7.31 8.91 -4.61
CA GLY A 11 7.77 7.52 -4.80
C GLY A 11 6.86 6.62 -5.66
N ALA A 12 5.71 7.14 -6.10
CA ALA A 12 4.83 6.49 -7.07
C ALA A 12 5.46 6.36 -8.47
N SER A 13 6.39 7.25 -8.84
CA SER A 13 6.94 7.32 -10.20
C SER A 13 7.93 6.19 -10.53
N LYS A 14 8.54 5.55 -9.53
CA LYS A 14 9.61 4.54 -9.74
C LYS A 14 9.08 3.13 -10.03
N MET A 15 7.79 2.85 -9.79
CA MET A 15 7.27 1.48 -9.67
C MET A 15 6.64 0.92 -10.95
N LEU A 16 6.37 1.76 -11.96
CA LEU A 16 5.52 1.39 -13.09
C LEU A 16 6.04 2.09 -14.36
N GLY A 17 6.22 1.34 -15.44
CA GLY A 17 6.50 1.92 -16.76
C GLY A 17 5.46 2.99 -17.10
N ASP A 18 5.88 4.01 -17.85
CA ASP A 18 5.24 5.31 -18.08
C ASP A 18 3.72 5.29 -18.39
N ALA A 19 3.17 4.15 -18.81
CA ALA A 19 1.76 4.00 -19.16
C ALA A 19 0.80 3.93 -17.96
N ALA A 20 1.21 3.42 -16.80
CA ALA A 20 0.28 3.22 -15.66
C ALA A 20 0.19 4.43 -14.71
N VAL A 21 1.13 5.37 -14.79
CA VAL A 21 1.17 6.58 -13.95
C VAL A 21 0.07 7.58 -14.33
N SER A 22 -0.43 7.51 -15.57
CA SER A 22 -1.43 8.43 -16.13
C SER A 22 -2.87 8.19 -15.64
N GLU A 23 -3.17 7.02 -15.06
CA GLU A 23 -4.55 6.63 -14.71
C GLU A 23 -4.73 6.24 -13.23
N MET A 24 -3.72 6.47 -12.38
CA MET A 24 -3.90 6.26 -10.95
C MET A 24 -4.78 7.37 -10.35
N PRO A 25 -5.84 7.02 -9.61
CA PRO A 25 -6.66 7.99 -8.90
C PRO A 25 -5.78 8.82 -7.97
N VAL A 26 -5.93 10.15 -8.05
CA VAL A 26 -5.23 11.09 -7.17
C VAL A 26 -5.42 10.65 -5.71
N ASN A 27 -4.33 10.47 -4.96
CA ASN A 27 -4.37 10.27 -3.51
C ASN A 27 -4.71 11.61 -2.84
N ARG A 28 -6.00 11.87 -2.63
CA ARG A 28 -6.48 13.17 -2.16
C ARG A 28 -6.18 13.43 -0.68
N HIS A 29 -5.96 12.38 0.09
CA HIS A 29 -5.90 12.46 1.56
C HIS A 29 -4.50 12.16 2.13
N GLY A 30 -3.54 11.77 1.28
CA GLY A 30 -2.18 11.42 1.73
C GLY A 30 -2.12 10.15 2.58
N ASN A 31 -3.20 9.36 2.61
CA ASN A 31 -3.31 8.12 3.39
C ASN A 31 -2.79 6.89 2.64
N MET A 32 -2.41 7.02 1.36
CA MET A 32 -1.70 5.98 0.61
C MET A 32 -0.19 6.23 0.57
N ARG A 33 0.60 5.20 0.84
CA ARG A 33 2.07 5.19 0.82
C ARG A 33 2.58 4.04 -0.04
N VAL A 34 3.78 4.19 -0.56
CA VAL A 34 4.52 3.16 -1.30
C VAL A 34 5.79 2.88 -0.53
N ALA A 35 6.05 1.62 -0.22
CA ALA A 35 7.30 1.19 0.38
C ALA A 35 8.32 0.87 -0.72
N SER A 36 9.46 1.55 -0.72
CA SER A 36 10.50 1.40 -1.75
C SER A 36 11.79 0.75 -1.25
N SER A 37 11.79 0.25 -0.01
CA SER A 37 12.92 -0.50 0.57
C SER A 37 12.50 -1.21 1.86
N ASP A 38 13.25 -2.23 2.27
CA ASP A 38 13.03 -2.93 3.55
C ASP A 38 13.00 -2.03 4.79
N PRO A 39 13.94 -1.07 4.98
CA PRO A 39 13.90 -0.15 6.11
C PRO A 39 12.63 0.71 6.12
N ASP A 40 12.17 1.13 4.94
CA ASP A 40 10.97 1.95 4.77
C ASP A 40 9.70 1.16 5.13
N LEU A 41 9.54 -0.05 4.58
CA LEU A 41 8.42 -0.92 4.94
C LEU A 41 8.41 -1.24 6.44
N SER A 42 9.57 -1.53 7.01
CA SER A 42 9.74 -1.79 8.44
C SER A 42 9.32 -0.58 9.29
N GLN A 43 9.67 0.64 8.86
CA GLN A 43 9.28 1.87 9.54
C GLN A 43 7.77 2.09 9.45
N ILE A 44 7.16 1.91 8.27
CA ILE A 44 5.71 2.00 8.09
C ILE A 44 4.97 1.00 9.00
N MET A 45 5.43 -0.25 9.08
CA MET A 45 4.84 -1.24 9.98
C MET A 45 4.96 -0.85 11.47
N LYS A 46 6.08 -0.24 11.89
CA LYS A 46 6.24 0.28 13.26
C LYS A 46 5.28 1.42 13.55
N GLU A 47 5.02 2.28 12.58
CA GLU A 47 4.05 3.37 12.70
C GLU A 47 2.61 2.86 12.80
N ILE A 48 2.22 1.86 11.99
CA ILE A 48 0.91 1.19 12.10
C ILE A 48 0.74 0.59 13.50
N LYS A 49 1.77 -0.10 14.00
CA LYS A 49 1.80 -0.68 15.35
C LYS A 49 1.65 0.37 16.45
N SER A 50 2.39 1.46 16.36
CA SER A 50 2.42 2.50 17.40
C SER A 50 1.18 3.38 17.39
N SER A 51 0.70 3.75 16.21
CA SER A 51 -0.47 4.62 16.03
C SER A 51 -1.79 3.91 16.30
N LYS A 52 -1.80 2.56 16.28
CA LYS A 52 -3.01 1.72 16.35
C LYS A 52 -4.06 2.05 15.29
N SER A 53 -3.68 2.82 14.27
CA SER A 53 -4.58 3.21 13.20
C SER A 53 -4.82 2.01 12.29
N PRO A 54 -6.06 1.83 11.79
CA PRO A 54 -6.34 0.73 10.88
C PRO A 54 -5.53 0.92 9.59
N ALA A 55 -5.03 -0.17 9.03
CA ALA A 55 -4.20 -0.13 7.84
C ALA A 55 -4.43 -1.33 6.93
N ALA A 56 -4.21 -1.14 5.64
CA ALA A 56 -4.22 -2.19 4.63
C ALA A 56 -2.91 -2.13 3.84
N ILE A 57 -2.22 -3.26 3.73
CA ILE A 57 -0.98 -3.40 2.96
C ILE A 57 -1.25 -4.33 1.79
N ASN A 58 -1.02 -3.85 0.57
CA ASN A 58 -1.01 -4.64 -0.67
C ASN A 58 0.43 -5.00 -1.02
N TYR A 59 0.76 -6.29 -0.95
CA TYR A 59 2.03 -6.85 -1.38
C TYR A 59 1.90 -7.29 -2.84
N GLY A 60 2.61 -6.59 -3.72
CA GLY A 60 2.58 -6.81 -5.17
C GLY A 60 3.97 -6.91 -5.77
N ALA A 61 4.02 -7.01 -7.10
CA ALA A 61 5.26 -6.98 -7.87
C ALA A 61 5.01 -6.32 -9.23
N SER A 62 6.01 -5.64 -9.78
CA SER A 62 5.93 -5.01 -11.11
C SER A 62 5.59 -5.98 -12.25
N TRP A 63 6.03 -7.24 -12.17
CA TRP A 63 5.77 -8.28 -13.17
C TRP A 63 4.44 -9.02 -12.96
N CYS A 64 3.72 -8.72 -11.88
CA CYS A 64 2.44 -9.35 -11.57
C CYS A 64 1.28 -8.64 -12.28
N HIS A 65 0.82 -9.20 -13.39
CA HIS A 65 -0.30 -8.65 -14.16
C HIS A 65 -1.60 -8.50 -13.33
N VAL A 66 -1.88 -9.46 -12.44
CA VAL A 66 -3.06 -9.39 -11.55
C VAL A 66 -2.94 -8.24 -10.54
N CYS A 67 -1.71 -7.92 -10.13
CA CYS A 67 -1.42 -6.82 -9.21
C CYS A 67 -1.70 -5.46 -9.87
N SER A 68 -1.31 -5.29 -11.14
CA SER A 68 -1.59 -4.05 -11.88
C SER A 68 -3.09 -3.84 -12.13
N GLN A 69 -3.87 -4.90 -12.28
CA GLN A 69 -5.34 -4.80 -12.43
C GLN A 69 -6.04 -4.29 -11.15
N ILE A 70 -5.62 -4.77 -9.97
CA ILE A 70 -6.29 -4.43 -8.70
C ILE A 70 -5.78 -3.11 -8.07
N LEU A 71 -4.57 -2.67 -8.45
CA LEU A 71 -3.95 -1.48 -7.88
C LEU A 71 -4.77 -0.18 -8.09
N PRO A 72 -5.37 0.10 -9.26
CA PRO A 72 -6.25 1.26 -9.43
C PRO A 72 -7.43 1.24 -8.47
N ALA A 73 -8.09 0.10 -8.27
CA ALA A 73 -9.18 -0.03 -7.30
C ALA A 73 -8.70 0.22 -5.87
N PHE A 74 -7.53 -0.33 -5.48
CA PHE A 74 -6.92 -0.07 -4.19
C PHE A 74 -6.67 1.44 -3.95
N CYS A 75 -6.26 2.18 -4.98
CA CYS A 75 -6.10 3.64 -4.93
C CYS A 75 -7.44 4.39 -4.86
N GLN A 76 -8.49 3.93 -5.54
CA GLN A 76 -9.82 4.54 -5.43
C GLN A 76 -10.39 4.35 -4.02
N LEU A 77 -10.17 3.17 -3.45
CA LEU A 77 -10.60 2.83 -2.10
C LEU A 77 -9.86 3.65 -1.05
N SER A 78 -8.58 4.00 -1.26
CA SER A 78 -7.86 4.89 -0.33
C SER A 78 -8.52 6.25 -0.20
N ASN A 79 -9.12 6.77 -1.26
CA ASN A 79 -9.91 8.01 -1.23
C ASN A 79 -11.26 7.85 -0.48
N SER A 80 -11.84 6.66 -0.51
CA SER A 80 -13.11 6.36 0.17
C SER A 80 -12.91 6.11 1.68
N PHE A 81 -11.79 5.48 2.05
CA PHE A 81 -11.45 5.06 3.41
C PHE A 81 -10.36 5.94 4.02
N GLN A 82 -10.69 7.21 4.28
CA GLN A 82 -9.74 8.25 4.71
C GLN A 82 -9.04 7.97 6.05
N LYS A 83 -9.66 7.15 6.92
CA LYS A 83 -9.12 6.79 8.24
C LYS A 83 -8.11 5.65 8.19
N LEU A 84 -8.07 4.90 7.08
CA LEU A 84 -7.17 3.76 6.92
C LEU A 84 -5.89 4.21 6.25
N SER A 85 -4.77 3.69 6.73
CA SER A 85 -3.49 3.81 6.04
C SER A 85 -3.40 2.74 4.96
N PHE A 86 -3.26 3.15 3.71
CA PHE A 86 -3.04 2.27 2.57
C PHE A 86 -1.55 2.20 2.26
N VAL A 87 -1.01 1.00 2.07
CA VAL A 87 0.40 0.80 1.76
C VAL A 87 0.50 -0.15 0.58
N TYR A 88 1.24 0.22 -0.44
CA TYR A 88 1.72 -0.72 -1.46
C TYR A 88 3.17 -1.07 -1.14
N ALA A 89 3.48 -2.36 -1.11
CA ALA A 89 4.84 -2.86 -0.91
C ALA A 89 5.20 -3.76 -2.09
N ASP A 90 6.24 -3.39 -2.84
CA ASP A 90 6.81 -4.25 -3.86
C ASP A 90 7.70 -5.31 -3.19
N ILE A 91 7.43 -6.58 -3.45
CA ILE A 91 8.18 -7.69 -2.84
C ILE A 91 9.63 -7.75 -3.34
N ASP A 92 9.93 -7.23 -4.53
CA ASP A 92 11.28 -7.24 -5.09
C ASP A 92 12.14 -6.11 -4.50
N GLU A 93 11.53 -4.99 -4.09
CA GLU A 93 12.24 -3.87 -3.45
C GLU A 93 12.29 -4.02 -1.91
N CYS A 94 11.44 -4.88 -1.33
CA CYS A 94 11.41 -5.19 0.10
C CYS A 94 11.58 -6.70 0.40
N PRO A 95 12.62 -7.38 -0.13
CA PRO A 95 12.74 -8.84 -0.07
C PRO A 95 12.87 -9.39 1.37
N GLU A 96 13.55 -8.68 2.28
CA GLU A 96 13.76 -9.17 3.65
C GLU A 96 12.49 -9.12 4.49
N THR A 97 11.73 -8.04 4.33
CA THR A 97 10.51 -7.74 5.09
C THR A 97 9.31 -8.52 4.53
N THR A 98 9.33 -8.83 3.23
CA THR A 98 8.27 -9.57 2.53
C THR A 98 8.57 -11.05 2.33
N GLN A 99 9.64 -11.59 2.92
CA GLN A 99 10.03 -13.02 2.82
C GLN A 99 8.93 -14.04 3.15
N HIS A 100 7.91 -13.63 3.91
CA HIS A 100 6.78 -14.46 4.33
C HIS A 100 5.63 -14.46 3.31
N ILE A 101 5.63 -13.52 2.35
CA ILE A 101 4.65 -13.45 1.27
C ILE A 101 4.95 -14.57 0.27
N ARG A 102 3.93 -15.37 -0.05
CA ARG A 102 4.06 -16.55 -0.93
C ARG A 102 3.48 -16.33 -2.32
N TYR A 103 2.49 -15.43 -2.42
CA TYR A 103 1.74 -15.16 -3.65
C TYR A 103 1.45 -13.67 -3.73
N THR A 104 1.37 -13.14 -4.95
CA THR A 104 0.98 -11.75 -5.21
C THR A 104 -0.25 -11.71 -6.13
N PRO A 105 -1.19 -10.77 -5.92
CA PRO A 105 -1.26 -9.85 -4.79
C PRO A 105 -1.70 -10.55 -3.49
N THR A 106 -1.12 -10.13 -2.38
CA THR A 106 -1.58 -10.47 -1.03
C THR A 106 -1.93 -9.18 -0.30
N PHE A 107 -3.04 -9.17 0.43
CA PHE A 107 -3.48 -8.04 1.24
C PHE A 107 -3.46 -8.43 2.71
N HIS A 108 -2.84 -7.61 3.55
CA HIS A 108 -2.94 -7.73 5.00
C HIS A 108 -3.71 -6.55 5.56
N PHE A 109 -4.61 -6.83 6.51
CA PHE A 109 -5.39 -5.81 7.22
C PHE A 109 -4.95 -5.76 8.67
N TYR A 110 -4.76 -4.55 9.18
CA TYR A 110 -4.27 -4.28 10.52
C TYR A 110 -5.28 -3.43 11.29
N ARG A 111 -5.44 -3.74 12.57
CA ARG A 111 -6.23 -2.97 13.55
C ARG A 111 -5.55 -3.10 14.90
N ASP A 112 -5.52 -2.00 15.66
CA ASP A 112 -4.87 -1.94 16.98
C ASP A 112 -3.39 -2.38 16.98
N GLY A 113 -2.71 -2.24 15.84
CA GLY A 113 -1.32 -2.62 15.64
C GLY A 113 -1.09 -4.11 15.35
N GLU A 114 -2.15 -4.91 15.27
CA GLU A 114 -2.06 -6.34 14.95
C GLU A 114 -2.67 -6.64 13.59
N ARG A 115 -2.18 -7.70 12.93
CA ARG A 115 -2.76 -8.20 11.69
C ARG A 115 -4.02 -8.99 12.04
N VAL A 116 -5.16 -8.51 11.58
CA VAL A 116 -6.48 -9.08 11.90
C VAL A 116 -7.07 -9.92 10.77
N ASP A 117 -6.61 -9.73 9.54
CA ASP A 117 -7.13 -10.43 8.37
C ASP A 117 -6.12 -10.48 7.23
N GLU A 118 -6.32 -11.42 6.31
CA GLU A 118 -5.53 -11.61 5.10
C GLU A 118 -6.41 -11.98 3.90
N MET A 119 -6.05 -11.46 2.73
CA MET A 119 -6.73 -11.77 1.48
C MET A 119 -5.71 -12.07 0.39
N PHE A 120 -5.92 -13.18 -0.32
CA PHE A 120 -5.11 -13.58 -1.47
C PHE A 120 -5.86 -13.32 -2.79
N GLY A 121 -5.09 -12.88 -3.80
CA GLY A 121 -5.57 -12.63 -5.15
C GLY A 121 -6.33 -11.31 -5.31
N ALA A 122 -6.75 -11.02 -6.54
CA ALA A 122 -7.53 -9.83 -6.86
C ALA A 122 -9.04 -10.07 -6.69
N GLY A 123 -9.75 -9.02 -6.28
CA GLY A 123 -11.21 -9.00 -6.21
C GLY A 123 -11.70 -7.71 -5.53
N GLU A 124 -12.21 -6.77 -6.31
CA GLU A 124 -12.57 -5.43 -5.82
C GLU A 124 -13.63 -5.44 -4.72
N GLU A 125 -14.71 -6.21 -4.91
CA GLU A 125 -15.79 -6.34 -3.92
C GLU A 125 -15.27 -6.95 -2.61
N ARG A 126 -14.50 -8.04 -2.70
CA ARG A 126 -13.86 -8.68 -1.53
C ARG A 126 -12.91 -7.73 -0.80
N LEU A 127 -12.12 -6.96 -1.55
CA LEU A 127 -11.21 -5.97 -1.00
C LEU A 127 -11.99 -4.86 -0.28
N HIS A 128 -13.03 -4.32 -0.91
CA HIS A 128 -13.92 -3.32 -0.33
C HIS A 128 -14.56 -3.81 0.98
N ASP A 129 -15.14 -5.02 0.98
CA ASP A 129 -15.80 -5.58 2.16
C ASP A 129 -14.85 -5.77 3.34
N ARG A 130 -13.62 -6.21 3.06
CA ARG A 130 -12.56 -6.36 4.07
C ARG A 130 -12.10 -5.00 4.60
N LEU A 131 -11.94 -4.00 3.73
CA LEU A 131 -11.65 -2.63 4.16
C LEU A 131 -12.78 -2.06 5.03
N TRP A 132 -14.04 -2.29 4.66
CA TRP A 132 -15.18 -1.85 5.45
C TRP A 132 -15.21 -2.50 6.84
N LEU A 133 -15.00 -3.82 6.91
CA LEU A 133 -14.96 -4.58 8.17
C LEU A 133 -13.84 -4.10 9.11
N HIS A 134 -12.70 -3.70 8.53
CA HIS A 134 -11.48 -3.32 9.26
C HIS A 134 -11.23 -1.81 9.34
N SER A 135 -12.17 -1.00 8.83
CA SER A 135 -12.13 0.48 8.89
C SER A 135 -12.37 1.09 10.28
#